data_AF-A0A2N6N8P1-F1
#
_entry.id   AF-A0A2N6N8P1-F1
#
_cell.length_a   1.000
_cell.length_b   1.000
_cell.length_c   1.000
_cell.angle_alpha   90.00
_cell.angle_beta   90.00
_cell.angle_gamma   90.00
#
_symmetry.space_group_name_H-M   'P 1'
#
loop_
_entity.id
_entity.type
_entity.pdbx_description
1 polymer ?
#
loop_
_entity_poly.entity_id
_entity_poly.type
_entity_poly.pdbx_seq_one_letter_code
_entity_poly.pdbx_strand_id
1 'polypeptide(L)'
;MSRNITALPFDRSIGAGKHVVLYVDPASPHFRKFHAPLRIAAEAGEYNYRVRYRRPINASNKALHVSGFGVELALKRTDYIVIDDRASQSDAKAQKPLDTEAIFEEQELTDLRPLSTSELATLGMKSSSFIQSSKTPFETLVKLMQDFPKFSASISAHNVSANFSEEYQRGHIQRVPRGINALWMNGLQLIERQIEPFALVEMLRDERKLIDAVRNLGLNGDEAISLLGHESIAATQSDAGGTMRFDWTDKPEDGQAIIWLNDLENDDRYDQYPDDLSSLLQRTFPGQFPPIARNIFNVVTAIDPSDADDLTILGQLMALIGRGIPIRFGIVPAASSPASSNLAKIVYHLIRTYGFESLRNYIESVGQEPNAALGEAKFSQIINGLTPVAGNHPLKFLEVMENNDFNSQLEMAGRWISRLKATDKSSPIFFVNGVSTPRVANWLQRMSMQVSEDLQTIQRGIYHGVISDDVWVPGIFLEGALLRRNEYVSIDDAHPLRVLDVSKLYGDHKDLFGIIPVRNCDPQTERESWAAVTVITDAMTSRGVQLLISALKFKQSRPGVRLDIIHNPATTERASDLNKSSRAEASLLGLGMSEECERRRRVPRPVHMPLP
;
A
#
# COMPACT_ATOMS: atom_id res chain seq x y z
N MET A 1 -15.07 -1.71 -41.66
CA MET A 1 -15.13 -1.70 -40.18
C MET A 1 -14.08 -2.65 -39.63
N SER A 2 -12.87 -2.18 -39.37
CA SER A 2 -11.85 -2.97 -38.66
C SER A 2 -12.31 -3.11 -37.21
N ARG A 3 -12.90 -4.26 -36.86
CA ARG A 3 -13.12 -4.61 -35.47
C ARG A 3 -11.74 -4.61 -34.80
N ASN A 4 -11.48 -3.65 -33.92
CA ASN A 4 -10.29 -3.67 -33.08
C ASN A 4 -10.29 -5.00 -32.32
N ILE A 5 -9.26 -5.81 -32.58
CA ILE A 5 -9.12 -7.12 -31.95
C ILE A 5 -8.72 -6.85 -30.50
N THR A 6 -9.69 -6.90 -29.59
CA THR A 6 -9.46 -6.72 -28.16
C THR A 6 -8.62 -7.86 -27.62
N ALA A 7 -7.63 -7.54 -26.77
CA ALA A 7 -6.90 -8.53 -26.00
C ALA A 7 -7.77 -9.02 -24.84
N LEU A 8 -7.88 -10.34 -24.70
CA LEU A 8 -8.61 -11.00 -23.62
C LEU A 8 -7.62 -11.59 -22.61
N PRO A 9 -7.99 -11.77 -21.33
CA PRO A 9 -7.06 -12.23 -20.28
C PRO A 9 -6.37 -13.58 -20.56
N PHE A 10 -7.00 -14.47 -21.32
CA PHE A 10 -6.45 -15.76 -21.70
C PHE A 10 -5.63 -15.74 -23.00
N ASP A 11 -5.56 -14.60 -23.70
CA ASP A 11 -4.79 -14.48 -24.93
C ASP A 11 -3.29 -14.60 -24.63
N ARG A 12 -2.58 -15.35 -25.46
CA ARG A 12 -1.12 -15.36 -25.53
C ARG A 12 -0.70 -14.85 -26.89
N SER A 13 0.11 -13.80 -26.91
CA SER A 13 0.59 -13.18 -28.15
C SER A 13 2.04 -13.52 -28.45
N ILE A 14 2.34 -13.74 -29.73
CA ILE A 14 3.70 -13.89 -30.27
C ILE A 14 3.87 -12.86 -31.39
N GLY A 15 5.00 -12.16 -31.41
CA GLY A 15 5.32 -11.16 -32.42
C GLY A 15 4.70 -9.76 -32.16
N ALA A 16 5.16 -8.76 -32.92
CA ALA A 16 4.85 -7.34 -32.70
C ALA A 16 4.15 -6.65 -33.90
N GLY A 17 3.79 -7.41 -34.94
CA GLY A 17 3.20 -6.90 -36.17
C GLY A 17 1.67 -6.81 -36.15
N LYS A 18 1.04 -6.93 -37.33
CA LYS A 18 -0.43 -6.82 -37.48
C LYS A 18 -1.17 -7.91 -36.68
N HIS A 19 -2.25 -7.56 -36.00
CA HIS A 19 -3.00 -8.52 -35.18
C HIS A 19 -3.66 -9.61 -36.01
N VAL A 20 -3.36 -10.88 -35.68
CA VAL A 20 -3.97 -12.06 -36.30
C VAL A 20 -4.41 -13.03 -35.20
N VAL A 21 -5.67 -13.48 -35.24
CA VAL A 21 -6.22 -14.44 -34.27
C VAL A 21 -6.68 -15.69 -34.99
N LEU A 22 -6.12 -16.84 -34.62
CA LEU A 22 -6.55 -18.15 -35.10
C LEU A 22 -7.55 -18.76 -34.12
N TYR A 23 -8.81 -18.88 -34.55
CA TYR A 23 -9.84 -19.64 -33.85
C TYR A 23 -9.79 -21.10 -34.28
N VAL A 24 -9.44 -22.00 -33.37
CA VAL A 24 -9.19 -23.41 -33.75
C VAL A 24 -9.53 -24.39 -32.64
N ASP A 25 -9.91 -25.59 -33.05
CA ASP A 25 -9.95 -26.76 -32.18
C ASP A 25 -8.55 -27.40 -32.17
N PRO A 26 -7.84 -27.42 -31.03
CA PRO A 26 -6.48 -27.97 -30.96
C PRO A 26 -6.44 -29.48 -31.22
N ALA A 27 -7.56 -30.20 -31.08
CA ALA A 27 -7.64 -31.63 -31.39
C ALA A 27 -7.75 -31.91 -32.90
N SER A 28 -8.02 -30.89 -33.73
CA SER A 28 -8.17 -31.05 -35.17
C SER A 28 -6.82 -31.33 -35.85
N PRO A 29 -6.73 -32.33 -36.74
CA PRO A 29 -5.50 -32.58 -37.51
C PRO A 29 -5.15 -31.43 -38.47
N HIS A 30 -6.10 -30.56 -38.78
CA HIS A 30 -5.88 -29.38 -39.64
C HIS A 30 -5.22 -28.22 -38.90
N PHE A 31 -5.19 -28.23 -37.56
CA PHE A 31 -4.60 -27.15 -36.75
C PHE A 31 -3.17 -26.82 -37.18
N ARG A 32 -2.32 -27.84 -37.36
CA ARG A 32 -0.91 -27.67 -37.72
C ARG A 32 -0.71 -26.92 -39.04
N LYS A 33 -1.59 -27.13 -40.02
CA LYS A 33 -1.50 -26.49 -41.35
C LYS A 33 -1.64 -24.97 -41.27
N PHE A 34 -2.45 -24.47 -40.35
CA PHE A 34 -2.65 -23.02 -40.14
C PHE A 34 -1.72 -22.45 -39.08
N HIS A 35 -1.41 -23.21 -38.02
CA HIS A 35 -0.56 -22.75 -36.92
C HIS A 35 0.89 -22.52 -37.34
N ALA A 36 1.51 -23.46 -38.07
CA ALA A 36 2.94 -23.39 -38.36
C ALA A 36 3.34 -22.17 -39.21
N PRO A 37 2.66 -21.84 -40.33
CA PRO A 37 2.99 -20.65 -41.11
C PRO A 37 2.76 -19.34 -40.34
N LEU A 38 1.67 -19.24 -39.59
CA LEU A 38 1.35 -18.05 -38.79
C LEU A 38 2.35 -17.82 -37.65
N ARG A 39 2.83 -18.90 -37.04
CA ARG A 39 3.87 -18.83 -36.02
C ARG A 39 5.19 -18.33 -36.62
N ILE A 40 5.62 -18.86 -37.77
CA ILE A 40 6.85 -18.43 -38.43
C ILE A 40 6.77 -16.95 -38.82
N ALA A 41 5.64 -16.52 -39.41
CA ALA A 41 5.43 -15.11 -39.77
C ALA A 41 5.37 -14.20 -38.52
N ALA A 42 4.86 -14.69 -37.40
CA ALA A 42 4.87 -13.95 -36.13
C ALA A 42 6.27 -13.84 -35.51
N GLU A 43 7.07 -14.90 -35.57
CA GLU A 43 8.47 -14.91 -35.14
C GLU A 43 9.33 -13.97 -36.02
N ALA A 44 8.99 -13.84 -37.31
CA ALA A 44 9.58 -12.85 -38.22
C ALA A 44 9.09 -11.41 -37.97
N GLY A 45 8.14 -11.19 -37.05
CA GLY A 45 7.64 -9.87 -36.69
C GLY A 45 6.53 -9.31 -37.59
N GLU A 46 6.05 -10.07 -38.57
CA GLU A 46 5.00 -9.62 -39.51
C GLU A 46 3.61 -9.53 -38.84
N TYR A 47 3.34 -10.44 -37.90
CA TYR A 47 2.07 -10.54 -37.20
C TYR A 47 2.25 -10.57 -35.68
N ASN A 48 1.27 -10.01 -34.97
CA ASN A 48 1.01 -10.30 -33.56
C ASN A 48 -0.04 -11.41 -33.52
N TYR A 49 0.44 -12.64 -33.38
CA TYR A 49 -0.35 -13.86 -33.51
C TYR A 49 -0.89 -14.35 -32.17
N ARG A 50 -2.18 -14.66 -32.12
CA ARG A 50 -2.89 -15.23 -30.97
C ARG A 50 -3.69 -16.46 -31.37
N VAL A 51 -3.83 -17.40 -30.44
CA VAL A 51 -4.66 -18.60 -30.62
C VAL A 51 -5.84 -18.54 -29.65
N ARG A 52 -7.06 -18.72 -30.17
CA ARG A 52 -8.29 -18.85 -29.37
C ARG A 52 -8.94 -20.20 -29.63
N TYR A 53 -9.33 -20.89 -28.57
CA TYR A 53 -9.93 -22.21 -28.73
C TYR A 53 -11.39 -22.10 -29.18
N ARG A 54 -11.74 -22.95 -30.14
CA ARG A 54 -13.11 -23.20 -30.54
C ARG A 54 -13.54 -24.56 -30.02
N ARG A 55 -14.80 -24.65 -29.58
CA ARG A 55 -15.41 -25.92 -29.19
C ARG A 55 -15.36 -26.93 -30.35
N PRO A 56 -14.90 -28.18 -30.12
CA PRO A 56 -14.92 -29.23 -31.14
C PRO A 56 -16.36 -29.50 -31.60
N ILE A 57 -16.54 -29.73 -32.90
CA ILE A 57 -17.86 -30.02 -33.49
C ILE A 57 -18.42 -31.34 -32.94
N ASN A 58 -17.55 -32.30 -32.62
CA ASN A 58 -17.92 -33.63 -32.11
C ASN A 58 -17.78 -33.76 -30.58
N ALA A 59 -17.74 -32.64 -29.84
CA ALA A 59 -17.58 -32.69 -28.39
C ALA A 59 -18.84 -33.26 -27.70
N SER A 60 -18.72 -34.42 -27.03
CA SER A 60 -19.78 -34.96 -26.19
C SER A 60 -20.08 -34.04 -25.01
N ASN A 61 -21.36 -33.78 -24.72
CA ASN A 61 -21.82 -33.07 -23.51
C ASN A 61 -21.69 -33.95 -22.26
N LYS A 62 -20.46 -34.28 -21.85
CA LYS A 62 -20.20 -34.94 -20.58
C LYS A 62 -20.10 -33.89 -19.47
N ALA A 63 -20.80 -34.11 -18.36
CA ALA A 63 -20.67 -33.29 -17.17
C ALA A 63 -19.25 -33.42 -16.62
N LEU A 64 -18.67 -32.31 -16.16
CA LEU A 64 -17.38 -32.29 -15.48
C LEU A 64 -17.61 -32.51 -13.99
N HIS A 65 -17.13 -33.63 -13.46
CA HIS A 65 -17.09 -33.84 -12.01
C HIS A 65 -16.02 -32.94 -11.40
N VAL A 66 -16.42 -32.10 -10.43
CA VAL A 66 -15.53 -31.16 -9.73
C VAL A 66 -15.15 -31.72 -8.36
N SER A 67 -13.97 -31.32 -7.87
CA SER A 67 -13.44 -31.65 -6.54
C SER A 67 -13.04 -30.36 -5.83
N GLY A 68 -12.59 -30.46 -4.56
CA GLY A 68 -12.12 -29.30 -3.80
C GLY A 68 -13.17 -28.67 -2.87
N PHE A 69 -14.24 -29.41 -2.59
CA PHE A 69 -15.23 -29.06 -1.57
C PHE A 69 -15.17 -30.05 -0.40
N GLY A 70 -15.55 -29.60 0.79
CA GLY A 70 -15.81 -30.46 1.95
C GLY A 70 -17.28 -30.84 2.04
N VAL A 71 -17.58 -31.99 2.63
CA VAL A 71 -18.95 -32.41 2.97
C VAL A 71 -19.04 -32.49 4.48
N GLU A 72 -20.07 -31.87 5.03
CA GLU A 72 -20.36 -31.91 6.46
C GLU A 72 -21.62 -32.75 6.72
N LEU A 73 -21.53 -33.68 7.68
CA LEU A 73 -22.68 -34.38 8.24
C LEU A 73 -22.97 -33.82 9.64
N ALA A 74 -23.69 -32.69 9.68
CA ALA A 74 -24.02 -32.03 10.92
C ALA A 74 -25.05 -32.83 11.74
N LEU A 75 -24.76 -33.05 13.02
CA LEU A 75 -25.70 -33.67 13.96
C LEU A 75 -26.81 -32.66 14.29
N LYS A 76 -28.05 -32.92 13.86
CA LYS A 76 -29.19 -32.02 14.10
C LYS A 76 -29.64 -31.95 15.58
N ARG A 77 -29.36 -32.99 16.37
CA ARG A 77 -29.75 -33.08 17.79
C ARG A 77 -28.51 -33.16 18.68
N THR A 78 -27.87 -32.02 18.93
CA THR A 78 -26.68 -31.90 19.79
C THR A 78 -27.02 -31.87 21.29
N ASP A 79 -28.19 -31.32 21.64
CA ASP A 79 -28.49 -30.91 23.02
C ASP A 79 -28.70 -32.09 23.98
N TYR A 80 -29.11 -33.24 23.45
CA TYR A 80 -29.32 -34.47 24.23
C TYR A 80 -28.08 -35.36 24.31
N ILE A 81 -26.99 -35.00 23.61
CA ILE A 81 -25.74 -35.79 23.54
C ILE A 81 -24.62 -35.11 24.36
N VAL A 82 -24.71 -33.81 24.66
CA VAL A 82 -23.52 -33.07 25.14
C VAL A 82 -23.52 -32.85 26.67
N ILE A 83 -24.65 -33.02 27.37
CA ILE A 83 -24.74 -32.73 28.81
C ILE A 83 -25.72 -33.69 29.49
N ASP A 84 -25.23 -34.84 29.98
CA ASP A 84 -25.97 -35.66 30.95
C ASP A 84 -25.17 -35.80 32.24
N ASP A 85 -25.31 -34.82 33.13
CA ASP A 85 -24.68 -34.83 34.45
C ASP A 85 -25.34 -35.85 35.42
N ARG A 86 -26.47 -36.48 35.05
CA ARG A 86 -27.22 -37.39 35.93
C ARG A 86 -26.55 -38.77 36.06
N ALA A 87 -25.71 -39.15 35.10
CA ALA A 87 -25.00 -40.43 35.09
C ALA A 87 -23.58 -40.39 35.71
N SER A 88 -23.10 -39.20 36.11
CA SER A 88 -21.71 -38.98 36.54
C SER A 88 -21.35 -39.49 37.93
N GLN A 89 -22.26 -40.18 38.64
CA GLN A 89 -22.02 -40.68 40.00
C GLN A 89 -21.63 -42.17 40.11
N SER A 90 -21.55 -42.95 39.02
CA SER A 90 -21.48 -44.41 39.17
C SER A 90 -20.50 -45.22 38.33
N ASP A 91 -19.41 -44.68 37.77
CA ASP A 91 -18.37 -45.55 37.16
C ASP A 91 -16.96 -44.92 37.13
N ALA A 92 -16.27 -44.97 38.26
CA ALA A 92 -14.81 -44.88 38.31
C ALA A 92 -14.20 -46.23 37.92
N LYS A 93 -14.28 -46.63 36.65
CA LYS A 93 -13.53 -47.78 36.12
C LYS A 93 -12.14 -47.34 35.69
N ALA A 94 -11.15 -48.12 36.10
CA ALA A 94 -9.73 -47.89 35.89
C ALA A 94 -9.38 -47.50 34.44
N GLN A 95 -8.73 -46.35 34.31
CA GLN A 95 -8.19 -45.83 33.06
C GLN A 95 -7.10 -46.78 32.54
N LYS A 96 -7.39 -47.53 31.48
CA LYS A 96 -6.40 -48.36 30.78
C LYS A 96 -5.70 -47.52 29.70
N PRO A 97 -4.40 -47.74 29.43
CA PRO A 97 -3.77 -47.21 28.22
C PRO A 97 -4.49 -47.84 27.02
N LEU A 98 -5.11 -47.01 26.19
CA LEU A 98 -5.78 -47.46 24.97
C LEU A 98 -4.75 -47.68 23.87
N ASP A 99 -4.85 -48.81 23.17
CA ASP A 99 -4.05 -49.08 21.98
C ASP A 99 -4.62 -48.29 20.79
N THR A 100 -3.77 -47.51 20.12
CA THR A 100 -4.17 -46.56 19.08
C THR A 100 -4.79 -47.22 17.85
N GLU A 101 -4.42 -48.46 17.53
CA GLU A 101 -4.91 -49.18 16.34
C GLU A 101 -6.28 -49.85 16.62
N ALA A 102 -6.50 -50.33 17.85
CA ALA A 102 -7.75 -51.02 18.24
C ALA A 102 -8.98 -50.10 18.30
N ILE A 103 -8.80 -48.82 18.63
CA ILE A 103 -9.91 -47.84 18.75
C ILE A 103 -10.60 -47.59 17.41
N PHE A 104 -9.82 -47.55 16.32
CA PHE A 104 -10.38 -47.27 14.99
C PHE A 104 -11.12 -48.49 14.41
N GLU A 105 -10.71 -49.71 14.76
CA GLU A 105 -11.34 -50.96 14.29
C GLU A 105 -12.57 -51.37 15.12
N GLU A 106 -12.53 -51.25 16.47
CA GLU A 106 -13.64 -51.70 17.33
C GLU A 106 -14.89 -50.82 17.23
N GLN A 107 -14.75 -49.55 16.84
CA GLN A 107 -15.82 -48.56 16.93
C GLN A 107 -16.55 -48.29 15.62
N GLU A 108 -16.27 -49.01 14.53
CA GLU A 108 -17.06 -48.91 13.28
C GLU A 108 -18.59 -49.09 13.47
N LEU A 109 -19.06 -49.62 14.62
CA LEU A 109 -20.45 -49.99 14.87
C LEU A 109 -21.13 -49.39 16.13
N THR A 110 -20.57 -48.37 16.79
CA THR A 110 -21.12 -47.88 18.09
C THR A 110 -21.97 -46.62 18.01
N ASP A 111 -23.10 -46.61 18.75
CA ASP A 111 -23.96 -45.44 18.98
C ASP A 111 -23.23 -44.32 19.75
N LEU A 112 -23.56 -43.05 19.44
CA LEU A 112 -22.99 -41.86 20.08
C LEU A 112 -23.34 -41.81 21.57
N ARG A 113 -22.33 -41.92 22.45
CA ARG A 113 -22.48 -41.76 23.90
C ARG A 113 -22.41 -40.28 24.30
N PRO A 114 -23.27 -39.81 25.22
CA PRO A 114 -23.16 -38.46 25.74
C PRO A 114 -21.97 -38.24 26.67
N LEU A 115 -21.39 -37.04 26.61
CA LEU A 115 -20.26 -36.60 27.44
C LEU A 115 -20.73 -35.69 28.58
N SER A 116 -19.98 -35.66 29.68
CA SER A 116 -20.16 -34.69 30.77
C SER A 116 -19.39 -33.39 30.53
N THR A 117 -19.77 -32.32 31.23
CA THR A 117 -19.08 -31.02 31.17
C THR A 117 -17.59 -31.10 31.53
N SER A 118 -17.24 -31.95 32.50
CA SER A 118 -15.86 -32.17 32.94
C SER A 118 -15.00 -32.90 31.89
N GLU A 119 -15.61 -33.83 31.15
CA GLU A 119 -14.93 -34.55 30.08
C GLU A 119 -14.70 -33.64 28.87
N LEU A 120 -15.68 -32.79 28.53
CA LEU A 120 -15.56 -31.81 27.44
C LEU A 120 -14.41 -30.82 27.66
N ALA A 121 -14.25 -30.32 28.88
CA ALA A 121 -13.19 -29.36 29.22
C ALA A 121 -11.78 -29.93 29.00
N THR A 122 -11.60 -31.24 29.18
CA THR A 122 -10.30 -31.92 29.01
C THR A 122 -10.14 -32.59 27.65
N LEU A 123 -11.19 -32.61 26.82
CA LEU A 123 -11.23 -33.37 25.58
C LEU A 123 -10.16 -32.92 24.59
N GLY A 124 -10.04 -31.62 24.31
CA GLY A 124 -9.04 -31.11 23.36
C GLY A 124 -7.59 -31.45 23.76
N MET A 125 -7.31 -31.43 25.07
CA MET A 125 -6.00 -31.81 25.61
C MET A 125 -5.74 -33.32 25.46
N LYS A 126 -6.74 -34.15 25.78
CA LYS A 126 -6.67 -35.62 25.63
C LYS A 126 -6.53 -36.04 24.17
N SER A 127 -7.29 -35.43 23.26
CA SER A 127 -7.17 -35.64 21.81
C SER A 127 -5.76 -35.34 21.31
N SER A 128 -5.19 -34.21 21.73
CA SER A 128 -3.84 -33.81 21.33
C SER A 128 -2.77 -34.78 21.85
N SER A 129 -2.88 -35.21 23.12
CA SER A 129 -1.99 -36.22 23.69
C SER A 129 -2.12 -37.59 23.02
N PHE A 130 -3.34 -37.97 22.62
CA PHE A 130 -3.61 -39.23 21.91
C PHE A 130 -2.99 -39.24 20.50
N ILE A 131 -3.07 -38.11 19.79
CA ILE A 131 -2.43 -37.96 18.48
C ILE A 131 -0.91 -38.08 18.61
N GLN A 132 -0.32 -37.40 19.60
CA GLN A 132 1.13 -37.41 19.81
C GLN A 132 1.66 -38.77 20.28
N SER A 133 0.89 -39.54 21.06
CA SER A 133 1.29 -40.88 21.51
C SER A 133 1.22 -41.94 20.41
N SER A 134 0.57 -41.65 19.28
CA SER A 134 0.44 -42.58 18.15
C SER A 134 1.72 -42.67 17.31
N LYS A 135 1.91 -43.82 16.65
CA LYS A 135 3.06 -44.05 15.74
C LYS A 135 3.02 -43.16 14.49
N THR A 136 1.82 -42.81 14.03
CA THR A 136 1.56 -42.02 12.82
C THR A 136 0.68 -40.80 13.13
N PRO A 137 1.22 -39.75 13.78
CA PRO A 137 0.42 -38.65 14.32
C PRO A 137 -0.46 -37.94 13.29
N PHE A 138 0.05 -37.70 12.08
CA PHE A 138 -0.71 -36.97 11.06
C PHE A 138 -1.89 -37.78 10.52
N GLU A 139 -1.71 -39.09 10.28
CA GLU A 139 -2.81 -39.95 9.84
C GLU A 139 -3.86 -40.14 10.93
N THR A 140 -3.43 -40.30 12.18
CA THR A 140 -4.32 -40.38 13.35
C THR A 140 -5.11 -39.08 13.52
N LEU A 141 -4.49 -37.92 13.33
CA LEU A 141 -5.19 -36.63 13.33
C LEU A 141 -6.28 -36.59 12.25
N VAL A 142 -5.96 -36.96 11.01
CA VAL A 142 -6.94 -36.93 9.92
C VAL A 142 -8.12 -37.87 10.21
N LYS A 143 -7.86 -39.13 10.59
CA LYS A 143 -8.90 -40.11 10.92
C LYS A 143 -9.77 -39.64 12.09
N LEU A 144 -9.12 -39.10 13.13
CA LEU A 144 -9.82 -38.61 14.31
C LEU A 144 -10.70 -37.40 14.00
N MET A 145 -10.22 -36.47 13.18
CA MET A 145 -10.97 -35.25 12.85
C MET A 145 -12.13 -35.50 11.87
N GLN A 146 -12.03 -36.51 10.99
CA GLN A 146 -13.11 -36.88 10.06
C GLN A 146 -14.37 -37.33 10.79
N ASP A 147 -14.23 -38.18 11.82
CA ASP A 147 -15.34 -38.76 12.58
C ASP A 147 -15.27 -38.40 14.08
N PHE A 148 -14.83 -37.19 14.42
CA PHE A 148 -14.56 -36.79 15.81
C PHE A 148 -15.69 -37.07 16.82
N PRO A 149 -16.98 -36.80 16.52
CA PRO A 149 -18.06 -37.07 17.47
C PRO A 149 -18.13 -38.53 17.93
N LYS A 150 -17.81 -39.47 17.03
CA LYS A 150 -17.82 -40.92 17.29
C LYS A 150 -16.74 -41.35 18.28
N PHE A 151 -15.57 -40.74 18.20
CA PHE A 151 -14.42 -41.10 19.03
C PHE A 151 -14.35 -40.31 20.35
N SER A 152 -15.15 -39.28 20.50
CA SER A 152 -15.11 -38.34 21.63
C SER A 152 -15.19 -39.03 23.02
N ALA A 153 -16.05 -40.03 23.18
CA ALA A 153 -16.19 -40.82 24.40
C ALA A 153 -14.99 -41.75 24.69
N SER A 154 -14.33 -42.27 23.65
CA SER A 154 -13.12 -43.11 23.81
C SER A 154 -11.93 -42.27 24.24
N ILE A 155 -11.81 -41.07 23.67
CA ILE A 155 -10.71 -40.15 23.96
C ILE A 155 -10.84 -39.56 25.36
N SER A 156 -12.06 -39.35 25.88
CA SER A 156 -12.23 -38.86 27.26
C SER A 156 -11.63 -39.82 28.30
N ALA A 157 -11.51 -41.11 27.98
CA ALA A 157 -10.87 -42.12 28.82
C ALA A 157 -9.33 -42.19 28.68
N HIS A 158 -8.74 -41.48 27.71
CA HIS A 158 -7.30 -41.49 27.47
C HIS A 158 -6.53 -40.74 28.57
N ASN A 159 -5.43 -41.35 29.04
CA ASN A 159 -4.56 -40.75 30.04
C ASN A 159 -3.52 -39.83 29.39
N VAL A 160 -3.42 -38.61 29.91
CA VAL A 160 -2.44 -37.61 29.47
C VAL A 160 -1.16 -37.75 30.29
N SER A 161 -0.01 -37.75 29.61
CA SER A 161 1.28 -37.79 30.30
C SER A 161 1.57 -36.46 31.02
N ALA A 162 2.29 -36.52 32.16
CA ALA A 162 2.67 -35.33 32.92
C ALA A 162 3.49 -34.34 32.07
N ASN A 163 4.44 -34.87 31.28
CA ASN A 163 5.28 -34.07 30.38
C ASN A 163 4.45 -33.28 29.35
N PHE A 164 3.45 -33.91 28.73
CA PHE A 164 2.57 -33.23 27.78
C PHE A 164 1.74 -32.13 28.47
N SER A 165 1.29 -32.38 29.70
CA SER A 165 0.49 -31.40 30.44
C SER A 165 1.26 -30.13 30.77
N GLU A 166 2.54 -30.25 31.11
CA GLU A 166 3.41 -29.11 31.37
C GLU A 166 3.71 -28.33 30.08
N GLU A 167 4.00 -29.02 28.98
CA GLU A 167 4.21 -28.40 27.67
C GLU A 167 2.96 -27.66 27.19
N TYR A 168 1.79 -28.27 27.30
CA TYR A 168 0.49 -27.67 26.97
C TYR A 168 0.17 -26.42 27.81
N GLN A 169 0.63 -26.38 29.07
CA GLN A 169 0.51 -25.19 29.91
C GLN A 169 1.54 -24.12 29.55
N ARG A 170 2.79 -24.49 29.25
CA ARG A 170 3.85 -23.54 28.84
C ARG A 170 3.58 -22.90 27.48
N GLY A 171 3.05 -23.65 26.52
CA GLY A 171 2.70 -23.13 25.19
C GLY A 171 1.70 -21.97 25.27
N HIS A 172 0.85 -21.93 26.30
CA HIS A 172 -0.08 -20.81 26.54
C HIS A 172 0.63 -19.49 26.91
N ILE A 173 1.80 -19.56 27.55
CA ILE A 173 2.59 -18.37 27.92
C ILE A 173 3.22 -17.74 26.67
N GLN A 174 3.36 -18.50 25.58
CA GLN A 174 3.93 -18.05 24.32
C GLN A 174 2.84 -17.60 23.33
N ARG A 175 2.56 -16.29 23.30
CA ARG A 175 1.99 -15.46 22.21
C ARG A 175 0.73 -15.92 21.42
N VAL A 176 0.16 -17.12 21.63
CA VAL A 176 -1.00 -17.63 20.87
C VAL A 176 -2.14 -18.04 21.81
N PRO A 177 -3.33 -17.42 21.71
CA PRO A 177 -4.50 -17.82 22.49
C PRO A 177 -4.97 -19.25 22.17
N ARG A 178 -5.53 -19.96 23.16
CA ARG A 178 -6.03 -21.33 22.99
C ARG A 178 -7.26 -21.37 22.09
N GLY A 179 -7.36 -22.44 21.29
CA GLY A 179 -8.53 -22.70 20.44
C GLY A 179 -8.57 -21.86 19.15
N ILE A 180 -7.51 -21.13 18.83
CA ILE A 180 -7.36 -20.40 17.58
C ILE A 180 -6.52 -21.23 16.61
N ASN A 181 -7.04 -21.40 15.39
CA ASN A 181 -6.27 -21.99 14.29
C ASN A 181 -5.62 -20.87 13.50
N ALA A 182 -4.30 -20.94 13.37
CA ALA A 182 -3.54 -20.06 12.49
C ALA A 182 -2.59 -20.92 11.66
N LEU A 183 -2.52 -20.62 10.36
CA LEU A 183 -1.64 -21.31 9.42
C LEU A 183 -0.67 -20.30 8.85
N TRP A 184 0.62 -20.63 8.88
CA TRP A 184 1.66 -19.84 8.24
C TRP A 184 2.26 -20.60 7.07
N MET A 185 2.56 -19.89 5.99
CA MET A 185 3.32 -20.38 4.84
C MET A 185 4.58 -19.53 4.72
N ASN A 186 5.74 -20.10 5.04
CA ASN A 186 7.05 -19.42 5.02
C ASN A 186 7.07 -18.06 5.77
N GLY A 187 6.35 -17.97 6.90
CA GLY A 187 6.24 -16.76 7.71
C GLY A 187 5.01 -15.89 7.40
N LEU A 188 4.36 -16.08 6.25
CA LEU A 188 3.11 -15.38 5.91
C LEU A 188 1.91 -16.05 6.60
N GLN A 189 1.17 -15.29 7.43
CA GLN A 189 -0.07 -15.77 8.02
C GLN A 189 -1.20 -15.81 6.98
N LEU A 190 -1.85 -16.96 6.85
CA LEU A 190 -3.00 -17.15 5.96
C LEU A 190 -4.31 -16.86 6.70
N ILE A 191 -5.23 -16.19 6.01
CA ILE A 191 -6.61 -16.03 6.48
C ILE A 191 -7.45 -17.24 6.06
N GLU A 192 -8.52 -17.54 6.80
CA GLU A 192 -9.38 -18.71 6.55
C GLU A 192 -9.85 -18.83 5.09
N ARG A 193 -10.20 -17.71 4.45
CA ARG A 193 -10.62 -17.67 3.04
C ARG A 193 -9.54 -18.13 2.05
N GLN A 194 -8.26 -18.02 2.42
CA GLN A 194 -7.14 -18.47 1.61
C GLN A 194 -6.81 -19.95 1.83
N ILE A 195 -7.35 -20.57 2.89
CA ILE A 195 -7.14 -21.98 3.23
C ILE A 195 -8.14 -22.84 2.43
N GLU A 196 -8.03 -22.78 1.11
CA GLU A 196 -8.79 -23.61 0.18
C GLU A 196 -7.83 -24.28 -0.83
N PRO A 197 -8.17 -25.48 -1.37
CA PRO A 197 -7.26 -26.21 -2.23
C PRO A 197 -6.77 -25.43 -3.46
N PHE A 198 -7.64 -24.60 -4.06
CA PHE A 198 -7.32 -23.84 -5.26
C PHE A 198 -6.37 -22.67 -4.94
N ALA A 199 -6.72 -21.84 -3.96
CA ALA A 199 -5.87 -20.74 -3.52
C ALA A 199 -4.52 -21.23 -2.99
N LEU A 200 -4.49 -22.32 -2.20
CA LEU A 200 -3.24 -22.90 -1.70
C LEU A 200 -2.32 -23.35 -2.84
N VAL A 201 -2.85 -23.98 -3.89
CA VAL A 201 -2.04 -24.38 -5.06
C VAL A 201 -1.49 -23.18 -5.81
N GLU A 202 -2.27 -22.11 -5.96
CA GLU A 202 -1.79 -20.87 -6.58
C GLU A 202 -0.71 -20.19 -5.74
N MET A 203 -0.95 -20.02 -4.43
CA MET A 203 0.02 -19.45 -3.49
C MET A 203 1.32 -20.26 -3.47
N LEU A 204 1.26 -21.59 -3.43
CA LEU A 204 2.47 -22.44 -3.49
C LEU A 204 3.26 -22.27 -4.80
N ARG A 205 2.57 -22.03 -5.93
CA ARG A 205 3.25 -21.79 -7.21
C ARG A 205 3.92 -20.43 -7.23
N ASP A 206 3.29 -19.41 -6.67
CA ASP A 206 3.85 -18.06 -6.62
C ASP A 206 5.00 -17.98 -5.61
N GLU A 207 4.87 -18.64 -4.47
CA GLU A 207 5.92 -18.78 -3.47
C GLU A 207 7.13 -19.53 -4.04
N ARG A 208 6.90 -20.61 -4.79
CA ARG A 208 7.98 -21.32 -5.46
C ARG A 208 8.71 -20.45 -6.49
N LYS A 209 8.00 -19.61 -7.25
CA LYS A 209 8.65 -18.66 -8.18
C LYS A 209 9.54 -17.68 -7.42
N LEU A 210 9.08 -17.19 -6.27
CA LEU A 210 9.83 -16.26 -5.42
C LEU A 210 11.09 -16.92 -4.86
N ILE A 211 10.96 -18.13 -4.29
CA ILE A 211 12.10 -18.89 -3.76
C ILE A 211 13.08 -19.24 -4.88
N ASP A 212 12.60 -19.70 -6.03
CA ASP A 212 13.47 -20.04 -7.18
C ASP A 212 14.22 -18.79 -7.68
N ALA A 213 13.63 -17.59 -7.61
CA ALA A 213 14.32 -16.34 -7.95
C ALA A 213 15.50 -16.05 -7.00
N VAL A 214 15.34 -16.31 -5.70
CA VAL A 214 16.41 -16.16 -4.70
C VAL A 214 17.47 -17.27 -4.85
N ARG A 215 17.05 -18.50 -5.15
CA ARG A 215 17.97 -19.63 -5.39
C ARG A 215 18.83 -19.42 -6.64
N ASN A 216 18.32 -18.73 -7.66
CA ASN A 216 19.11 -18.34 -8.83
C ASN A 216 20.29 -17.41 -8.49
N LEU A 217 20.28 -16.77 -7.32
CA LEU A 217 21.40 -15.98 -6.79
C LEU A 217 22.46 -16.83 -6.05
N GLY A 218 22.22 -18.14 -5.90
CA GLY A 218 23.15 -19.08 -5.25
C GLY A 218 22.82 -19.42 -3.80
N LEU A 219 21.65 -19.03 -3.29
CA LEU A 219 21.17 -19.36 -1.95
C LEU A 219 20.41 -20.68 -1.92
N ASN A 220 20.40 -21.34 -0.76
CA ASN A 220 19.59 -22.54 -0.52
C ASN A 220 18.13 -22.19 -0.16
N GLY A 221 17.24 -23.18 -0.18
CA GLY A 221 15.83 -22.98 0.13
C GLY A 221 15.60 -22.46 1.56
N ASP A 222 16.28 -23.07 2.54
CA ASP A 222 16.15 -22.68 3.95
C ASP A 222 16.72 -21.27 4.20
N GLU A 223 17.84 -20.93 3.54
CA GLU A 223 18.43 -19.59 3.59
C GLU A 223 17.51 -18.55 2.96
N ALA A 224 16.84 -18.88 1.85
CA ALA A 224 15.88 -17.99 1.21
C ALA A 224 14.67 -17.72 2.11
N ILE A 225 14.11 -18.76 2.73
CA ILE A 225 12.99 -18.61 3.68
C ILE A 225 13.42 -17.79 4.90
N SER A 226 14.60 -18.07 5.46
CA SER A 226 15.15 -17.32 6.61
C SER A 226 15.39 -15.86 6.28
N LEU A 227 15.85 -15.56 5.05
CA LEU A 227 16.02 -14.19 4.57
C LEU A 227 14.69 -13.47 4.45
N LEU A 228 13.69 -14.09 3.80
CA LEU A 228 12.36 -13.49 3.59
C LEU A 228 11.60 -13.29 4.91
N GLY A 229 11.77 -14.19 5.88
CA GLY A 229 11.18 -14.11 7.21
C GLY A 229 11.98 -13.30 8.23
N HIS A 230 13.04 -12.59 7.80
CA HIS A 230 13.93 -11.88 8.72
C HIS A 230 13.24 -10.66 9.36
N GLU A 231 13.54 -10.40 10.64
CA GLU A 231 12.92 -9.32 11.42
C GLU A 231 13.09 -7.95 10.78
N SER A 232 14.25 -7.66 10.17
CA SER A 232 14.47 -6.37 9.49
C SER A 232 13.53 -6.14 8.31
N ILE A 233 13.10 -7.20 7.61
CA ILE A 233 12.14 -7.10 6.50
C ILE A 233 10.74 -6.85 7.07
N ALA A 234 10.36 -7.58 8.13
CA ALA A 234 9.09 -7.37 8.82
C ALA A 234 8.99 -5.96 9.42
N ALA A 235 10.07 -5.49 10.07
CA ALA A 235 10.21 -4.15 10.60
C ALA A 235 10.13 -3.09 9.50
N THR A 236 10.72 -3.35 8.32
CA THR A 236 10.57 -2.46 7.17
C THR A 236 9.16 -2.49 6.61
N GLN A 237 8.38 -3.57 6.70
CA GLN A 237 6.98 -3.54 6.27
C GLN A 237 6.10 -2.76 7.24
N SER A 238 6.39 -2.83 8.55
CA SER A 238 5.74 -1.97 9.54
C SER A 238 6.19 -0.50 9.46
N ASP A 239 7.47 -0.25 9.16
CA ASP A 239 8.08 1.10 9.07
C ASP A 239 8.07 1.69 7.66
N ALA A 240 7.80 0.92 6.60
CA ALA A 240 7.48 1.43 5.26
C ALA A 240 6.09 2.06 5.23
N GLY A 241 5.30 1.84 6.29
CA GLY A 241 4.17 2.68 6.67
C GLY A 241 4.57 3.94 7.44
N GLY A 242 5.86 4.20 7.64
CA GLY A 242 6.39 5.46 8.15
C GLY A 242 5.91 6.56 7.23
N THR A 243 4.96 7.35 7.71
CA THR A 243 4.25 8.33 6.90
C THR A 243 5.26 9.32 6.34
N MET A 244 5.43 9.26 5.01
CA MET A 244 6.33 10.15 4.30
C MET A 244 5.82 11.58 4.50
N ARG A 245 6.60 12.39 5.22
CA ARG A 245 6.26 13.79 5.48
C ARG A 245 6.90 14.70 4.45
N PHE A 246 6.14 15.71 4.06
CA PHE A 246 6.56 16.78 3.17
C PHE A 246 6.60 18.09 3.93
N ASP A 247 7.54 18.95 3.58
CA ASP A 247 7.58 20.30 4.11
C ASP A 247 6.42 21.11 3.51
N TRP A 248 5.34 21.22 4.29
CA TRP A 248 4.14 21.95 3.95
C TRP A 248 4.28 23.46 4.18
N THR A 249 5.35 23.92 4.83
CA THR A 249 5.53 25.35 5.13
C THR A 249 5.72 26.17 3.87
N ASP A 250 5.44 27.47 3.97
CA ASP A 250 5.64 28.47 2.93
C ASP A 250 6.95 29.26 3.10
N LYS A 251 7.89 28.74 3.90
CA LYS A 251 9.25 29.31 4.04
C LYS A 251 9.97 29.47 2.69
N PRO A 252 9.89 28.51 1.74
CA PRO A 252 10.49 28.68 0.42
C PRO A 252 9.79 29.71 -0.47
N GLU A 253 8.57 30.12 -0.09
CA GLU A 253 7.68 31.03 -0.81
C GLU A 253 7.47 32.35 -0.03
N ASP A 254 8.46 32.77 0.76
CA ASP A 254 8.52 34.02 1.54
C ASP A 254 7.35 34.22 2.54
N GLY A 255 6.69 33.14 2.97
CA GLY A 255 5.58 33.23 3.92
C GLY A 255 4.29 33.79 3.34
N GLN A 256 4.13 33.76 2.00
CA GLN A 256 3.02 34.42 1.30
C GLN A 256 2.05 33.45 0.61
N ALA A 257 2.27 32.14 0.72
CA ALA A 257 1.46 31.14 0.02
C ALA A 257 0.26 30.65 0.85
N ILE A 258 0.40 30.52 2.17
CA ILE A 258 -0.62 29.93 3.04
C ILE A 258 -1.45 31.04 3.68
N ILE A 259 -2.76 30.88 3.58
CA ILE A 259 -3.73 31.69 4.30
C ILE A 259 -4.19 30.88 5.52
N TRP A 260 -3.85 31.34 6.71
CA TRP A 260 -4.32 30.74 7.96
C TRP A 260 -5.74 31.18 8.28
N LEU A 261 -6.60 30.21 8.62
CA LEU A 261 -8.00 30.45 8.98
C LEU A 261 -8.20 30.67 10.48
N ASN A 262 -7.28 30.17 11.31
CA ASN A 262 -7.29 30.31 12.76
C ASN A 262 -5.86 30.35 13.31
N ASP A 263 -5.72 30.88 14.51
CA ASP A 263 -4.49 30.87 15.30
C ASP A 263 -4.77 30.42 16.74
N LEU A 264 -4.22 29.27 17.12
CA LEU A 264 -4.45 28.66 18.43
C LEU A 264 -3.83 29.44 19.58
N GLU A 265 -2.83 30.29 19.31
CA GLU A 265 -2.07 31.03 20.34
C GLU A 265 -2.60 32.46 20.55
N ASN A 266 -3.31 33.01 19.56
CA ASN A 266 -3.70 34.43 19.54
C ASN A 266 -5.20 34.68 19.42
N ASP A 267 -6.01 33.73 18.96
CA ASP A 267 -7.46 33.96 18.80
C ASP A 267 -8.19 33.80 20.15
N ASP A 268 -9.06 34.77 20.49
CA ASP A 268 -9.92 34.79 21.70
C ASP A 268 -10.69 33.48 21.97
N ARG A 269 -10.95 32.71 20.90
CA ARG A 269 -11.66 31.42 20.98
C ARG A 269 -10.90 30.39 21.81
N TYR A 270 -9.57 30.45 21.83
CA TYR A 270 -8.71 29.46 22.47
C TYR A 270 -8.14 29.93 23.82
N ASP A 271 -8.49 31.13 24.30
CA ASP A 271 -8.01 31.72 25.56
C ASP A 271 -8.23 30.84 26.80
N GLN A 272 -9.26 30.00 26.79
CA GLN A 272 -9.57 29.10 27.91
C GLN A 272 -8.70 27.84 27.92
N TYR A 273 -7.92 27.59 26.85
CA TYR A 273 -7.15 26.37 26.70
C TYR A 273 -5.78 26.53 27.37
N PRO A 274 -5.27 25.47 28.02
CA PRO A 274 -3.91 25.48 28.56
C PRO A 274 -2.88 25.73 27.46
N ASP A 275 -1.79 26.41 27.80
CA ASP A 275 -0.63 26.63 26.95
C ASP A 275 0.55 25.68 27.27
N ASP A 276 0.45 24.89 28.34
CA ASP A 276 1.46 23.90 28.72
C ASP A 276 1.35 22.61 27.91
N LEU A 277 2.46 22.07 27.36
CA LEU A 277 2.43 20.79 26.63
C LEU A 277 2.09 19.60 27.54
N SER A 278 2.40 19.70 28.83
CA SER A 278 2.06 18.67 29.82
C SER A 278 0.54 18.40 29.90
N SER A 279 -0.30 19.38 29.51
CA SER A 279 -1.76 19.22 29.43
C SER A 279 -2.18 18.12 28.45
N LEU A 280 -1.35 17.83 27.43
CA LEU A 280 -1.60 16.75 26.47
C LEU A 280 -1.57 15.36 27.11
N LEU A 281 -0.94 15.19 28.27
CA LEU A 281 -0.87 13.90 28.98
C LEU A 281 -2.16 13.55 29.76
N GLN A 282 -3.12 14.47 29.80
CA GLN A 282 -4.40 14.24 30.46
C GLN A 282 -5.22 13.18 29.71
N ARG A 283 -5.97 12.37 30.46
CA ARG A 283 -6.83 11.33 29.86
C ARG A 283 -7.99 11.98 29.14
N THR A 284 -8.04 11.84 27.82
CA THR A 284 -9.22 12.17 27.00
C THR A 284 -9.96 10.90 26.60
N PHE A 285 -11.26 11.03 26.30
CA PHE A 285 -12.00 9.92 25.72
C PHE A 285 -11.49 9.63 24.30
N PRO A 286 -11.51 8.37 23.84
CA PRO A 286 -11.14 8.02 22.47
C PRO A 286 -11.91 8.87 21.46
N GLY A 287 -11.18 9.52 20.54
CA GLY A 287 -11.74 10.41 19.51
C GLY A 287 -11.88 11.89 19.91
N GLN A 288 -11.50 12.26 21.15
CA GLN A 288 -11.41 13.66 21.58
C GLN A 288 -9.96 14.14 21.63
N PHE A 289 -9.72 15.32 21.06
CA PHE A 289 -8.42 15.99 21.16
C PHE A 289 -8.33 16.77 22.48
N PRO A 290 -7.22 16.66 23.23
CA PRO A 290 -7.00 17.48 24.41
C PRO A 290 -7.00 18.96 24.01
N PRO A 291 -7.75 19.83 24.71
CA PRO A 291 -7.76 21.26 24.43
C PRO A 291 -6.37 21.84 24.76
N ILE A 292 -5.79 22.58 23.81
CA ILE A 292 -4.50 23.24 23.97
C ILE A 292 -4.41 24.49 23.08
N ALA A 293 -3.89 25.59 23.63
CA ALA A 293 -3.64 26.86 22.93
C ALA A 293 -2.19 26.93 22.40
N ARG A 294 -1.74 25.85 21.72
CA ARG A 294 -0.39 25.77 21.13
C ARG A 294 -0.45 25.32 19.69
N ASN A 295 0.41 25.89 18.86
CA ASN A 295 0.54 25.45 17.48
C ASN A 295 1.26 24.09 17.39
N ILE A 296 0.48 23.02 17.26
CA ILE A 296 0.99 21.64 17.21
C ILE A 296 0.57 20.95 15.92
N PHE A 297 -0.75 20.92 15.67
CA PHE A 297 -1.33 20.21 14.53
C PHE A 297 -1.71 21.21 13.44
N ASN A 298 -1.14 21.02 12.25
CA ASN A 298 -1.34 21.88 11.11
C ASN A 298 -1.97 21.09 9.96
N VAL A 299 -3.07 21.58 9.42
CA VAL A 299 -3.75 21.02 8.26
C VAL A 299 -3.80 22.05 7.15
N VAL A 300 -3.07 21.80 6.07
CA VAL A 300 -3.01 22.71 4.91
C VAL A 300 -3.54 22.04 3.66
N THR A 301 -4.39 22.73 2.89
CA THR A 301 -4.90 22.21 1.63
C THR A 301 -5.01 23.29 0.56
N ALA A 302 -4.91 22.88 -0.70
CA ALA A 302 -5.13 23.79 -1.82
C ALA A 302 -6.62 23.81 -2.19
N ILE A 303 -7.18 25.01 -2.36
CA ILE A 303 -8.61 25.22 -2.60
C ILE A 303 -8.77 26.06 -3.85
N ASP A 304 -9.51 25.57 -4.83
CA ASP A 304 -9.95 26.36 -5.98
C ASP A 304 -11.28 27.06 -5.62
N PRO A 305 -11.30 28.39 -5.46
CA PRO A 305 -12.52 29.11 -5.09
C PRO A 305 -13.59 29.10 -6.20
N SER A 306 -13.28 28.62 -7.41
CA SER A 306 -14.24 28.42 -8.48
C SER A 306 -14.89 27.02 -8.50
N ASP A 307 -14.42 26.10 -7.65
CA ASP A 307 -14.92 24.73 -7.58
C ASP A 307 -15.87 24.54 -6.39
N ALA A 308 -17.01 23.89 -6.63
CA ALA A 308 -18.08 23.75 -5.63
C ALA A 308 -17.72 22.76 -4.51
N ASP A 309 -17.01 21.68 -4.86
CA ASP A 309 -16.56 20.68 -3.89
C ASP A 309 -15.53 21.30 -2.93
N ASP A 310 -14.61 22.11 -3.46
CA ASP A 310 -13.61 22.86 -2.70
C ASP A 310 -14.23 23.91 -1.76
N LEU A 311 -15.29 24.61 -2.18
CA LEU A 311 -16.04 25.51 -1.31
C LEU A 311 -16.79 24.75 -0.20
N THR A 312 -17.32 23.56 -0.49
CA THR A 312 -17.94 22.71 0.53
C THR A 312 -16.93 22.26 1.58
N ILE A 313 -15.73 21.86 1.15
CA ILE A 313 -14.62 21.52 2.05
C ILE A 313 -14.25 22.73 2.92
N LEU A 314 -14.13 23.92 2.32
CA LEU A 314 -13.83 25.14 3.07
C LEU A 314 -14.89 25.45 4.14
N GLY A 315 -16.18 25.32 3.80
CA GLY A 315 -17.26 25.45 4.77
C GLY A 315 -17.20 24.42 5.91
N GLN A 316 -16.81 23.18 5.61
CA GLN A 316 -16.56 22.15 6.65
C GLN A 316 -15.39 22.53 7.56
N LEU A 317 -14.28 23.04 7.02
CA LEU A 317 -13.15 23.53 7.82
C LEU A 317 -13.57 24.67 8.75
N MET A 318 -14.34 25.63 8.24
CA MET A 318 -14.89 26.73 9.05
C MET A 318 -15.81 26.24 10.16
N ALA A 319 -16.62 25.20 9.91
CA ALA A 319 -17.46 24.58 10.93
C ALA A 319 -16.63 23.87 12.03
N LEU A 320 -15.51 23.24 11.68
CA LEU A 320 -14.58 22.63 12.64
C LEU A 320 -13.90 23.69 13.51
N ILE A 321 -13.46 24.79 12.90
CA ILE A 321 -12.90 25.96 13.58
C ILE A 321 -13.92 26.55 14.56
N GLY A 322 -15.18 26.69 14.13
CA GLY A 322 -16.28 27.17 14.98
C GLY A 322 -16.61 26.27 16.16
N ARG A 323 -16.23 24.99 16.12
CA ARG A 323 -16.35 24.04 17.26
C ARG A 323 -15.20 24.15 18.27
N GLY A 324 -14.16 24.94 17.98
CA GLY A 324 -13.00 25.10 18.85
C GLY A 324 -12.01 23.92 18.82
N ILE A 325 -11.97 23.14 17.72
CA ILE A 325 -11.01 22.04 17.62
C ILE A 325 -9.57 22.60 17.65
N PRO A 326 -8.64 22.05 18.47
CA PRO A 326 -7.27 22.54 18.62
C PRO A 326 -6.37 22.09 17.46
N ILE A 327 -6.76 22.45 16.23
CA ILE A 327 -6.02 22.20 14.99
C ILE A 327 -5.96 23.51 14.21
N ARG A 328 -4.76 23.86 13.72
CA ARG A 328 -4.55 25.02 12.87
C ARG A 328 -4.84 24.66 11.41
N PHE A 329 -5.78 25.35 10.78
CA PHE A 329 -6.20 25.11 9.40
C PHE A 329 -5.68 26.22 8.49
N GLY A 330 -5.02 25.83 7.41
CA GLY A 330 -4.51 26.71 6.37
C GLY A 330 -5.04 26.34 4.99
N ILE A 331 -5.23 27.35 4.14
CA ILE A 331 -5.66 27.16 2.76
C ILE A 331 -4.69 27.84 1.80
N VAL A 332 -4.49 27.23 0.64
CA VAL A 332 -3.68 27.80 -0.45
C VAL A 332 -4.59 27.97 -1.65
N PRO A 333 -4.96 29.21 -2.03
CA PRO A 333 -5.84 29.44 -3.17
C PRO A 333 -5.20 28.94 -4.48
N ALA A 334 -5.85 27.99 -5.13
CA ALA A 334 -5.47 27.51 -6.44
C ALA A 334 -5.99 28.46 -7.52
N ALA A 335 -5.18 28.72 -8.55
CA ALA A 335 -5.51 29.60 -9.66
C ALA A 335 -5.57 28.80 -10.97
N SER A 336 -6.53 27.88 -11.08
CA SER A 336 -6.65 26.97 -12.25
C SER A 336 -7.18 27.67 -13.50
N SER A 337 -7.93 28.76 -13.33
CA SER A 337 -8.57 29.54 -14.38
C SER A 337 -8.47 31.05 -14.11
N PRO A 338 -8.67 31.92 -15.12
CA PRO A 338 -8.72 33.37 -14.90
C PRO A 338 -9.80 33.78 -13.89
N ALA A 339 -10.96 33.10 -13.89
CA ALA A 339 -12.04 33.35 -12.95
C ALA A 339 -11.64 32.96 -11.51
N SER A 340 -11.01 31.79 -11.35
CA SER A 340 -10.46 31.32 -10.08
C SER A 340 -9.39 32.26 -9.52
N SER A 341 -8.53 32.80 -10.39
CA SER A 341 -7.52 33.80 -10.02
C SER A 341 -8.17 35.06 -9.43
N ASN A 342 -9.25 35.57 -10.04
CA ASN A 342 -9.95 36.74 -9.54
C ASN A 342 -10.61 36.47 -8.18
N LEU A 343 -11.28 35.32 -8.03
CA LEU A 343 -11.88 34.92 -6.75
C LEU A 343 -10.82 34.72 -5.66
N ALA A 344 -9.65 34.19 -5.99
CA ALA A 344 -8.55 34.03 -5.05
C ALA A 344 -8.02 35.39 -4.56
N LYS A 345 -7.92 36.42 -5.42
CA LYS A 345 -7.58 37.80 -5.00
C LYS A 345 -8.60 38.37 -4.02
N ILE A 346 -9.89 38.08 -4.24
CA ILE A 346 -10.96 38.49 -3.31
C ILE A 346 -10.75 37.83 -1.94
N VAL A 347 -10.45 36.53 -1.92
CA VAL A 347 -10.17 35.79 -0.68
C VAL A 347 -8.97 36.39 0.07
N TYR A 348 -7.86 36.66 -0.60
CA TYR A 348 -6.70 37.33 0.00
C TYR A 348 -7.06 38.70 0.57
N HIS A 349 -7.82 39.50 -0.18
CA HIS A 349 -8.24 40.81 0.28
C HIS A 349 -9.11 40.72 1.53
N LEU A 350 -10.19 39.93 1.48
CA LEU A 350 -11.16 39.80 2.57
C LEU A 350 -10.50 39.41 3.89
N ILE A 351 -9.59 38.44 3.85
CA ILE A 351 -8.91 37.96 5.05
C ILE A 351 -7.93 39.01 5.58
N ARG A 352 -7.14 39.64 4.69
CA ARG A 352 -6.16 40.64 5.10
C ARG A 352 -6.82 41.89 5.68
N THR A 353 -7.91 42.38 5.08
CA THR A 353 -8.51 43.67 5.47
C THR A 353 -9.66 43.55 6.46
N TYR A 354 -10.45 42.47 6.40
CA TYR A 354 -11.67 42.31 7.20
C TYR A 354 -11.72 41.04 8.07
N GLY A 355 -10.70 40.16 7.99
CA GLY A 355 -10.57 38.98 8.84
C GLY A 355 -11.46 37.78 8.46
N PHE A 356 -11.42 36.74 9.31
CA PHE A 356 -12.04 35.43 9.07
C PHE A 356 -13.57 35.47 8.93
N GLU A 357 -14.29 36.23 9.76
CA GLU A 357 -15.76 36.30 9.71
C GLU A 357 -16.28 36.85 8.38
N SER A 358 -15.52 37.75 7.76
CA SER A 358 -15.85 38.35 6.47
C SER A 358 -15.72 37.35 5.33
N LEU A 359 -14.69 36.50 5.37
CA LEU A 359 -14.52 35.39 4.45
C LEU A 359 -15.65 34.35 4.62
N ARG A 360 -16.01 34.03 5.87
CA ARG A 360 -17.09 33.10 6.18
C ARG A 360 -18.41 33.57 5.59
N ASN A 361 -18.78 34.83 5.85
CA ASN A 361 -19.98 35.44 5.29
C ASN A 361 -19.95 35.46 3.76
N TYR A 362 -18.78 35.69 3.14
CA TYR A 362 -18.63 35.63 1.70
C TYR A 362 -18.92 34.23 1.15
N ILE A 363 -18.32 33.18 1.72
CA ILE A 363 -18.51 31.81 1.26
C ILE A 363 -19.94 31.33 1.48
N GLU A 364 -20.52 31.60 2.66
CA GLU A 364 -21.92 31.30 2.95
C GLU A 364 -22.86 32.04 1.97
N SER A 365 -22.53 33.28 1.61
CA SER A 365 -23.31 34.05 0.64
C SER A 365 -23.18 33.51 -0.78
N VAL A 366 -21.98 33.11 -1.23
CA VAL A 366 -21.70 32.64 -2.59
C VAL A 366 -22.48 31.35 -2.87
N GLY A 367 -22.59 30.47 -1.88
CA GLY A 367 -23.35 29.22 -1.99
C GLY A 367 -22.63 28.16 -2.83
N GLN A 368 -23.37 27.11 -3.20
CA GLN A 368 -22.84 25.90 -3.87
C GLN A 368 -22.55 26.08 -5.37
N GLU A 369 -23.00 27.19 -5.98
CA GLU A 369 -22.74 27.50 -7.40
C GLU A 369 -21.87 28.78 -7.52
N PRO A 370 -20.54 28.64 -7.50
CA PRO A 370 -19.65 29.79 -7.68
C PRO A 370 -19.72 30.31 -9.12
N ASN A 371 -20.21 31.54 -9.29
CA ASN A 371 -20.07 32.31 -10.52
C ASN A 371 -19.27 33.58 -10.23
N ALA A 372 -18.28 33.90 -11.05
CA ALA A 372 -17.47 35.11 -10.93
C ALA A 372 -18.33 36.40 -10.87
N ALA A 373 -19.43 36.47 -11.64
CA ALA A 373 -20.36 37.61 -11.62
C ALA A 373 -21.17 37.69 -10.30
N LEU A 374 -21.53 36.54 -9.71
CA LEU A 374 -22.17 36.49 -8.39
C LEU A 374 -21.18 36.87 -7.28
N GLY A 375 -19.92 36.48 -7.42
CA GLY A 375 -18.84 36.82 -6.50
C GLY A 375 -18.61 38.33 -6.40
N GLU A 376 -18.63 39.06 -7.52
CA GLU A 376 -18.48 40.53 -7.56
C GLU A 376 -19.66 41.27 -6.88
N ALA A 377 -20.89 40.85 -7.20
CA ALA A 377 -22.09 41.45 -6.62
C ALA A 377 -22.17 41.24 -5.10
N LYS A 378 -21.85 40.03 -4.62
CA LYS A 378 -21.85 39.67 -3.20
C LYS A 378 -20.68 40.30 -2.44
N PHE A 379 -19.50 40.43 -3.06
CA PHE A 379 -18.36 41.14 -2.50
C PHE A 379 -18.70 42.59 -2.17
N SER A 380 -19.35 43.29 -3.11
CA SER A 380 -19.77 44.68 -2.91
C SER A 380 -20.83 44.82 -1.82
N GLN A 381 -21.73 43.84 -1.65
CA GLN A 381 -22.72 43.83 -0.58
C GLN A 381 -22.10 43.66 0.81
N ILE A 382 -21.09 42.79 0.94
CA ILE A 382 -20.43 42.47 2.21
C ILE A 382 -19.56 43.63 2.70
N ILE A 383 -18.87 44.31 1.79
CA ILE A 383 -18.04 45.47 2.14
C ILE A 383 -18.87 46.65 2.68
N ASN A 384 -20.09 46.84 2.20
CA ASN A 384 -20.94 47.98 2.56
C ASN A 384 -21.41 48.00 4.03
N GLY A 385 -21.05 47.00 4.85
CA GLY A 385 -21.38 46.94 6.28
C GLY A 385 -20.22 46.57 7.22
N LEU A 386 -18.99 46.38 6.71
CA LEU A 386 -17.86 45.91 7.51
C LEU A 386 -16.82 47.01 7.74
N THR A 387 -16.36 47.13 8.99
CA THR A 387 -15.23 48.00 9.33
C THR A 387 -13.91 47.23 9.12
N PRO A 388 -12.93 47.79 8.40
CA PRO A 388 -11.64 47.14 8.23
C PRO A 388 -10.90 47.04 9.57
N VAL A 389 -10.08 46.00 9.70
CA VAL A 389 -9.18 45.81 10.85
C VAL A 389 -8.17 46.97 10.88
N ALA A 390 -7.87 47.47 12.08
CA ALA A 390 -7.06 48.67 12.30
C ALA A 390 -5.75 48.64 11.50
N GLY A 391 -5.54 49.64 10.64
CA GLY A 391 -4.33 49.81 9.83
C GLY A 391 -4.45 49.41 8.35
N ASN A 392 -5.56 48.79 7.92
CA ASN A 392 -5.76 48.36 6.54
C ASN A 392 -6.69 49.28 5.74
N HIS A 393 -6.33 49.54 4.47
CA HIS A 393 -7.15 50.34 3.56
C HIS A 393 -8.18 49.47 2.81
N PRO A 394 -9.48 49.84 2.81
CA PRO A 394 -10.49 49.16 2.01
C PRO A 394 -10.25 49.46 0.52
N LEU A 395 -10.10 48.43 -0.29
CA LEU A 395 -9.88 48.55 -1.74
C LEU A 395 -11.19 48.27 -2.47
N LYS A 396 -11.45 48.99 -3.57
CA LYS A 396 -12.58 48.67 -4.45
C LYS A 396 -12.27 47.42 -5.29
N PHE A 397 -13.31 46.76 -5.79
CA PHE A 397 -13.17 45.53 -6.59
C PHE A 397 -12.14 45.64 -7.72
N LEU A 398 -12.19 46.70 -8.52
CA LEU A 398 -11.24 46.92 -9.62
C LEU A 398 -9.79 47.12 -9.12
N GLU A 399 -9.61 47.79 -7.99
CA GLU A 399 -8.30 48.02 -7.37
C GLU A 399 -7.72 46.72 -6.78
N VAL A 400 -8.57 45.79 -6.31
CA VAL A 400 -8.15 44.45 -5.87
C VAL A 400 -7.67 43.62 -7.07
N MET A 401 -8.31 43.74 -8.23
CA MET A 401 -7.94 42.99 -9.43
C MET A 401 -6.59 43.46 -10.02
N GLU A 402 -6.31 44.76 -9.97
CA GLU A 402 -5.09 45.36 -10.51
C GLU A 402 -3.91 45.37 -9.53
N ASN A 403 -4.12 44.95 -8.27
CA ASN A 403 -3.07 44.99 -7.26
C ASN A 403 -1.96 43.96 -7.55
N ASN A 404 -0.72 44.45 -7.67
CA ASN A 404 0.48 43.66 -7.92
C ASN A 404 0.86 42.74 -6.75
N ASP A 405 0.51 43.08 -5.51
CA ASP A 405 0.81 42.26 -4.34
C ASP A 405 0.06 40.94 -4.40
N PHE A 406 -1.23 40.98 -4.76
CA PHE A 406 -2.03 39.76 -4.89
C PHE A 406 -1.60 38.90 -6.09
N ASN A 407 -1.05 39.51 -7.14
CA ASN A 407 -0.44 38.75 -8.24
C ASN A 407 0.82 38.00 -7.77
N SER A 408 1.67 38.65 -6.97
CA SER A 408 2.84 38.01 -6.33
C SER A 408 2.43 36.85 -5.43
N GLN A 409 1.43 37.05 -4.57
CA GLN A 409 0.92 36.01 -3.67
C GLN A 409 0.34 34.82 -4.43
N LEU A 410 -0.39 35.06 -5.53
CA LEU A 410 -0.87 33.99 -6.40
C LEU A 410 0.26 33.23 -7.08
N GLU A 411 1.34 33.91 -7.47
CA GLU A 411 2.51 33.24 -8.01
C GLU A 411 3.19 32.36 -6.95
N MET A 412 3.31 32.85 -5.70
CA MET A 412 3.84 32.07 -4.57
C MET A 412 2.97 30.86 -4.23
N ALA A 413 1.64 31.05 -4.16
CA ALA A 413 0.68 29.95 -4.00
C ALA A 413 0.80 28.93 -5.13
N GLY A 414 0.96 29.39 -6.39
CA GLY A 414 1.21 28.53 -7.54
C GLY A 414 2.51 27.72 -7.41
N ARG A 415 3.59 28.34 -6.91
CA ARG A 415 4.86 27.64 -6.65
C ARG A 415 4.70 26.57 -5.58
N TRP A 416 4.06 26.89 -4.45
CA TRP A 416 3.76 25.94 -3.38
C TRP A 416 2.94 24.74 -3.90
N ILE A 417 1.86 25.01 -4.64
CA ILE A 417 1.00 23.99 -5.24
C ILE A 417 1.80 23.12 -6.21
N SER A 418 2.69 23.71 -7.02
CA SER A 418 3.50 22.97 -8.00
C SER A 418 4.58 22.10 -7.35
N ARG A 419 5.15 22.56 -6.21
CA ARG A 419 6.17 21.88 -5.40
C ARG A 419 5.60 20.65 -4.71
N LEU A 420 4.39 20.77 -4.17
CA LEU A 420 3.74 19.71 -3.41
C LEU A 420 2.70 18.91 -4.21
N LYS A 421 2.38 19.33 -5.43
CA LYS A 421 1.37 18.71 -6.31
C LYS A 421 0.02 18.58 -5.58
N ALA A 422 -0.43 19.68 -5.00
CA ALA A 422 -1.57 19.71 -4.08
C ALA A 422 -2.96 19.68 -4.78
N THR A 423 -3.04 20.08 -6.04
CA THR A 423 -4.29 20.29 -6.80
C THR A 423 -4.47 19.33 -7.98
N ASP A 424 -3.91 18.11 -7.91
CA ASP A 424 -4.00 17.21 -9.06
C ASP A 424 -5.45 16.77 -9.35
N LYS A 425 -5.80 16.68 -10.63
CA LYS A 425 -7.19 16.56 -11.13
C LYS A 425 -7.89 15.25 -10.76
N SER A 426 -7.15 14.23 -10.30
CA SER A 426 -7.73 12.93 -9.92
C SER A 426 -8.08 12.79 -8.44
N SER A 427 -7.37 13.49 -7.56
CA SER A 427 -7.60 13.45 -6.11
C SER A 427 -6.79 14.56 -5.43
N PRO A 428 -7.41 15.66 -5.04
CA PRO A 428 -6.70 16.70 -4.31
C PRO A 428 -6.36 16.23 -2.88
N ILE A 429 -5.46 16.93 -2.19
CA ILE A 429 -4.86 16.43 -0.94
C ILE A 429 -4.89 17.46 0.21
N PHE A 430 -4.92 16.94 1.43
CA PHE A 430 -4.57 17.62 2.68
C PHE A 430 -3.14 17.28 3.07
N PHE A 431 -2.43 18.22 3.68
CA PHE A 431 -1.20 17.98 4.41
C PHE A 431 -1.48 18.10 5.90
N VAL A 432 -1.41 16.99 6.63
CA VAL A 432 -1.57 16.94 8.09
C VAL A 432 -0.18 16.77 8.68
N ASN A 433 0.38 17.85 9.25
CA ASN A 433 1.78 17.90 9.70
C ASN A 433 2.79 17.33 8.68
N GLY A 434 2.50 17.55 7.39
CA GLY A 434 3.33 17.10 6.27
C GLY A 434 2.94 15.74 5.67
N VAL A 435 2.07 14.96 6.30
CA VAL A 435 1.55 13.71 5.72
C VAL A 435 0.50 14.04 4.67
N SER A 436 0.65 13.53 3.45
CA SER A 436 -0.32 13.72 2.37
C SER A 436 -1.51 12.78 2.52
N THR A 437 -2.70 13.33 2.72
CA THR A 437 -3.97 12.59 2.85
C THR A 437 -4.92 12.97 1.72
N PRO A 438 -5.46 12.04 0.92
CA PRO A 438 -6.38 12.38 -0.16
C PRO A 438 -7.72 12.92 0.35
N ARG A 439 -8.31 13.88 -0.38
CA ARG A 439 -9.62 14.50 -0.11
C ARG A 439 -10.77 13.60 -0.60
N VAL A 440 -10.89 12.44 0.01
CA VAL A 440 -12.00 11.48 -0.24
C VAL A 440 -13.15 11.69 0.74
N ALA A 441 -14.32 11.07 0.52
CA ALA A 441 -15.52 11.27 1.35
C ALA A 441 -15.29 11.03 2.86
N ASN A 442 -14.32 10.20 3.24
CA ASN A 442 -13.92 9.93 4.63
C ASN A 442 -12.64 10.67 5.07
N TRP A 443 -12.29 11.79 4.44
CA TRP A 443 -11.07 12.55 4.75
C TRP A 443 -11.00 12.97 6.23
N LEU A 444 -12.13 13.33 6.86
CA LEU A 444 -12.19 13.74 8.26
C LEU A 444 -11.74 12.63 9.21
N GLN A 445 -12.13 11.38 8.91
CA GLN A 445 -11.71 10.22 9.68
C GLN A 445 -10.21 9.95 9.51
N ARG A 446 -9.70 10.02 8.27
CA ARG A 446 -8.25 9.85 7.99
C ARG A 446 -7.42 10.93 8.66
N MET A 447 -7.85 12.19 8.59
CA MET A 447 -7.20 13.31 9.28
C MET A 447 -7.21 13.11 10.80
N SER A 448 -8.36 12.74 11.38
CA SER A 448 -8.46 12.49 12.82
C SER A 448 -7.55 11.35 13.30
N MET A 449 -7.43 10.28 12.50
CA MET A 449 -6.51 9.17 12.76
C MET A 449 -5.05 9.63 12.73
N GLN A 450 -4.66 10.39 11.69
CA GLN A 450 -3.30 10.92 11.57
C GLN A 450 -2.94 11.86 12.74
N VAL A 451 -3.85 12.77 13.09
CA VAL A 451 -3.65 13.69 14.23
C VAL A 451 -3.55 12.91 15.54
N SER A 452 -4.30 11.81 15.69
CA SER A 452 -4.21 10.94 16.88
C SER A 452 -2.87 10.21 16.99
N GLU A 453 -2.31 9.75 15.87
CA GLU A 453 -0.96 9.16 15.81
C GLU A 453 0.13 10.19 16.13
N ASP A 454 0.03 11.38 15.55
CA ASP A 454 0.93 12.50 15.83
C ASP A 454 0.85 12.92 17.31
N LEU A 455 -0.36 12.95 17.89
CA LEU A 455 -0.59 13.23 19.31
C LEU A 455 0.10 12.18 20.21
N GLN A 456 -0.04 10.90 19.91
CA GLN A 456 0.64 9.83 20.66
C GLN A 456 2.16 9.96 20.59
N THR A 457 2.68 10.35 19.42
CA THR A 457 4.12 10.60 19.22
C THR A 457 4.60 11.73 20.12
N ILE A 458 3.87 12.84 20.17
CA ILE A 458 4.17 13.98 21.04
C ILE A 458 4.04 13.60 22.53
N GLN A 459 2.93 12.96 22.92
CA GLN A 459 2.71 12.51 24.30
C GLN A 459 3.85 11.62 24.79
N ARG A 460 4.33 10.70 23.95
CA ARG A 460 5.49 9.84 24.25
C ARG A 460 6.77 10.67 24.42
N GLY A 461 7.01 11.64 23.54
CA GLY A 461 8.15 12.55 23.62
C GLY A 461 8.15 13.40 24.90
N ILE A 462 6.98 13.92 25.30
CA ILE A 462 6.80 14.68 26.55
C ILE A 462 7.02 13.76 27.76
N TYR A 463 6.44 12.56 27.75
CA TYR A 463 6.58 11.60 28.85
C TYR A 463 8.04 11.20 29.11
N HIS A 464 8.84 11.05 28.04
CA HIS A 464 10.27 10.77 28.14
C HIS A 464 11.15 12.00 28.37
N GLY A 465 10.58 13.21 28.42
CA GLY A 465 11.31 14.46 28.61
C GLY A 465 12.17 14.87 27.40
N VAL A 466 11.86 14.36 26.21
CA VAL A 466 12.55 14.71 24.96
C VAL A 466 11.98 16.00 24.37
N ILE A 467 10.70 16.28 24.60
CA ILE A 467 10.00 17.48 24.12
C ILE A 467 9.71 18.38 25.31
N SER A 468 10.16 19.62 25.23
CA SER A 468 9.94 20.70 26.20
C SER A 468 9.11 21.84 25.60
N ASP A 469 8.58 22.72 26.45
CA ASP A 469 7.64 23.78 26.07
C ASP A 469 8.26 24.91 25.21
N ASP A 470 9.58 24.98 25.11
CA ASP A 470 10.34 25.95 24.31
C ASP A 470 10.53 25.53 22.84
N VAL A 471 10.19 24.28 22.50
CA VAL A 471 10.38 23.73 21.15
C VAL A 471 9.19 24.06 20.26
N TRP A 472 9.46 24.48 19.02
CA TRP A 472 8.43 24.57 17.98
C TRP A 472 7.99 23.17 17.54
N VAL A 473 6.94 22.65 18.17
CA VAL A 473 6.45 21.26 18.02
C VAL A 473 6.22 20.83 16.56
N PRO A 474 5.65 21.65 15.65
CA PRO A 474 5.48 21.26 14.25
C PRO A 474 6.81 20.96 13.55
N GLY A 475 7.92 21.57 14.01
CA GLY A 475 9.27 21.33 13.50
C GLY A 475 9.75 19.90 13.71
N ILE A 476 9.26 19.20 14.73
CA ILE A 476 9.61 17.80 15.02
C ILE A 476 9.13 16.90 13.88
N PHE A 477 7.92 17.13 13.38
CA PHE A 477 7.39 16.39 12.23
C PHE A 477 8.05 16.76 10.91
N LEU A 478 8.64 17.95 10.83
CA LEU A 478 9.36 18.43 9.65
C LEU A 478 10.82 17.98 9.62
N GLU A 479 11.33 17.39 10.69
CA GLU A 479 12.68 16.81 10.70
C GLU A 479 12.74 15.60 9.74
N GLY A 480 13.56 15.72 8.69
CA GLY A 480 13.63 14.71 7.63
C GLY A 480 12.50 14.77 6.59
N ALA A 481 11.59 15.76 6.68
CA ALA A 481 10.54 15.95 5.69
C ALA A 481 11.11 16.36 4.33
N LEU A 482 10.51 15.86 3.24
CA LEU A 482 10.95 16.20 1.89
C LEU A 482 10.38 17.54 1.43
N LEU A 483 11.23 18.38 0.83
CA LEU A 483 10.82 19.69 0.30
C LEU A 483 9.84 19.60 -0.88
N ARG A 484 9.90 18.52 -1.65
CA ARG A 484 9.11 18.34 -2.88
C ARG A 484 8.42 16.99 -2.88
N ARG A 485 7.13 16.99 -3.22
CA ARG A 485 6.35 15.77 -3.41
C ARG A 485 6.39 15.31 -4.87
N ASN A 486 6.57 14.01 -5.06
CA ASN A 486 6.44 13.35 -6.34
C ASN A 486 5.37 12.26 -6.24
N GLU A 487 4.27 12.43 -6.97
CA GLU A 487 3.10 11.55 -6.95
C GLU A 487 3.41 10.08 -7.26
N TYR A 488 4.45 9.82 -8.06
CA TYR A 488 4.84 8.46 -8.43
C TYR A 488 5.72 7.76 -7.41
N VAL A 489 6.29 8.51 -6.46
CA VAL A 489 7.14 7.97 -5.38
C VAL A 489 6.34 7.84 -4.09
N SER A 490 5.42 8.78 -3.85
CA SER A 490 4.47 8.71 -2.76
C SER A 490 3.47 7.57 -3.02
N ILE A 491 3.52 6.54 -2.17
CA ILE A 491 2.57 5.43 -2.23
C ILE A 491 1.24 5.94 -1.68
N ASP A 492 0.18 5.82 -2.48
CA ASP A 492 -1.20 6.13 -2.11
C ASP A 492 -2.14 5.11 -2.74
N ASP A 493 -3.41 5.07 -2.32
CA ASP A 493 -4.44 4.18 -2.87
C ASP A 493 -4.56 4.34 -4.40
N ALA A 494 -4.36 5.56 -4.92
CA ALA A 494 -4.36 5.86 -6.35
C ALA A 494 -3.11 5.35 -7.09
N HIS A 495 -1.97 5.25 -6.39
CA HIS A 495 -0.67 4.86 -6.95
C HIS A 495 -0.03 3.77 -6.06
N PRO A 496 -0.60 2.54 -6.07
CA PRO A 496 -0.06 1.45 -5.25
C PRO A 496 1.33 1.06 -5.72
N LEU A 497 2.18 0.61 -4.78
CA LEU A 497 3.52 0.12 -5.07
C LEU A 497 3.46 -1.04 -6.07
N ARG A 498 4.12 -0.88 -7.22
CA ARG A 498 4.23 -1.93 -8.24
C ARG A 498 5.66 -2.43 -8.30
N VAL A 499 5.86 -3.68 -7.87
CA VAL A 499 7.16 -4.35 -7.93
C VAL A 499 7.14 -5.39 -9.04
N LEU A 500 8.19 -5.41 -9.85
CA LEU A 500 8.43 -6.42 -10.87
C LEU A 500 9.69 -7.21 -10.50
N ASP A 501 9.67 -8.52 -10.74
CA ASP A 501 10.85 -9.37 -10.58
C ASP A 501 11.91 -8.99 -11.61
N VAL A 502 12.99 -8.38 -11.14
CA VAL A 502 14.13 -7.97 -11.95
C VAL A 502 14.85 -9.19 -12.53
N SER A 503 15.03 -10.26 -11.76
CA SER A 503 15.70 -11.48 -12.24
C SER A 503 14.97 -12.06 -13.44
N LYS A 504 13.63 -12.14 -13.34
CA LYS A 504 12.77 -12.57 -14.44
C LYS A 504 12.82 -11.63 -15.65
N LEU A 505 12.78 -10.31 -15.44
CA LEU A 505 12.91 -9.32 -16.52
C LEU A 505 14.20 -9.53 -17.33
N TYR A 506 15.33 -9.71 -16.65
CA TYR A 506 16.61 -9.98 -17.30
C TYR A 506 16.70 -11.38 -17.91
N GLY A 507 16.01 -12.36 -17.33
CA GLY A 507 15.97 -13.74 -17.79
C GLY A 507 15.14 -13.95 -19.06
N ASP A 508 13.92 -13.43 -19.06
CA ASP A 508 12.93 -13.59 -20.15
C ASP A 508 13.24 -12.66 -21.34
N HIS A 509 13.84 -11.49 -21.08
CA HIS A 509 14.12 -10.48 -22.11
C HIS A 509 15.62 -10.25 -22.35
N LYS A 510 16.44 -11.30 -22.29
CA LYS A 510 17.90 -11.24 -22.55
C LYS A 510 18.23 -10.54 -23.86
N ASP A 511 17.44 -10.75 -24.90
CA ASP A 511 17.65 -10.15 -26.21
C ASP A 511 17.53 -8.62 -26.17
N LEU A 512 16.59 -8.08 -25.38
CA LEU A 512 16.40 -6.64 -25.20
C LEU A 512 17.51 -6.05 -24.32
N PHE A 513 17.76 -6.64 -23.15
CA PHE A 513 18.80 -6.14 -22.24
C PHE A 513 20.21 -6.29 -22.83
N GLY A 514 20.38 -7.19 -23.81
CA GLY A 514 21.59 -7.31 -24.60
C GLY A 514 21.79 -6.21 -25.64
N ILE A 515 20.79 -5.40 -26.00
CA ILE A 515 20.94 -4.36 -27.02
C ILE A 515 20.87 -2.93 -26.48
N ILE A 516 20.49 -2.73 -25.22
CA ILE A 516 20.29 -1.40 -24.65
C ILE A 516 21.60 -0.73 -24.19
N PRO A 517 21.66 0.61 -24.16
CA PRO A 517 22.70 1.35 -23.49
C PRO A 517 22.68 1.10 -21.98
N VAL A 518 23.82 0.72 -21.42
CA VAL A 518 24.01 0.48 -19.99
C VAL A 518 25.20 1.27 -19.48
N ARG A 519 25.02 1.98 -18.35
CA ARG A 519 26.11 2.55 -17.56
C ARG A 519 26.28 1.75 -16.30
N ASN A 520 27.43 1.07 -16.18
CA ASN A 520 27.71 0.25 -15.01
C ASN A 520 27.97 1.09 -13.75
N CYS A 521 27.81 0.45 -12.59
CA CYS A 521 28.28 0.99 -11.32
C CYS A 521 29.81 1.11 -11.31
N ASP A 522 30.32 2.09 -10.57
CA ASP A 522 31.74 2.16 -10.26
C ASP A 522 32.07 1.09 -9.21
N PRO A 523 33.00 0.14 -9.49
CA PRO A 523 33.32 -0.93 -8.56
C PRO A 523 34.00 -0.46 -7.26
N GLN A 524 34.47 0.79 -7.19
CA GLN A 524 35.11 1.35 -6.00
C GLN A 524 34.11 1.86 -4.96
N THR A 525 32.82 1.97 -5.30
CA THR A 525 31.81 2.45 -4.35
C THR A 525 31.36 1.33 -3.42
N GLU A 526 30.97 1.70 -2.21
CA GLU A 526 30.46 0.77 -1.21
C GLU A 526 29.17 0.09 -1.67
N ARG A 527 28.94 -1.15 -1.24
CA ARG A 527 27.79 -1.97 -1.65
C ARG A 527 26.45 -1.34 -1.28
N GLU A 528 26.39 -0.59 -0.19
CA GLU A 528 25.18 0.12 0.27
C GLU A 528 24.71 1.19 -0.72
N SER A 529 25.63 1.71 -1.55
CA SER A 529 25.33 2.70 -2.59
C SER A 529 24.90 2.08 -3.92
N TRP A 530 24.98 0.75 -4.05
CA TRP A 530 24.69 0.07 -5.31
C TRP A 530 23.18 -0.05 -5.52
N ALA A 531 22.71 0.47 -6.65
CA ALA A 531 21.33 0.34 -7.09
C ALA A 531 21.28 0.18 -8.61
N ALA A 532 20.25 -0.49 -9.13
CA ALA A 532 20.00 -0.57 -10.56
C ALA A 532 18.75 0.25 -10.90
N VAL A 533 18.90 1.22 -11.80
CA VAL A 533 17.82 2.10 -12.26
C VAL A 533 17.62 1.89 -13.75
N THR A 534 16.41 1.51 -14.14
CA THR A 534 16.01 1.37 -15.55
C THR A 534 15.09 2.52 -15.93
N VAL A 535 15.53 3.35 -16.87
CA VAL A 535 14.75 4.48 -17.39
C VAL A 535 14.14 4.10 -18.73
N ILE A 536 12.81 4.01 -18.76
CA ILE A 536 12.04 3.70 -19.96
C ILE A 536 11.41 4.99 -20.45
N THR A 537 11.77 5.44 -21.65
CA THR A 537 11.30 6.74 -22.14
C THR A 537 11.36 6.89 -23.66
N ASP A 538 10.54 7.80 -24.18
CA ASP A 538 10.56 8.19 -25.58
C ASP A 538 11.58 9.31 -25.80
N ALA A 539 12.79 8.93 -26.24
CA ALA A 539 13.89 9.82 -26.56
C ALA A 539 13.60 10.78 -27.73
N MET A 540 12.49 10.63 -28.44
CA MET A 540 12.06 11.57 -29.49
C MET A 540 11.20 12.71 -28.95
N THR A 541 10.72 12.60 -27.70
CA THR A 541 9.87 13.62 -27.07
C THR A 541 10.69 14.54 -26.17
N SER A 542 10.30 15.83 -26.09
CA SER A 542 10.98 16.80 -25.21
C SER A 542 10.99 16.36 -23.74
N ARG A 543 9.86 15.82 -23.25
CA ARG A 543 9.75 15.27 -21.89
C ARG A 543 10.66 14.06 -21.67
N GLY A 544 10.75 13.15 -22.65
CA GLY A 544 11.60 11.98 -22.52
C GLY A 544 13.08 12.32 -22.53
N VAL A 545 13.50 13.27 -23.37
CA VAL A 545 14.87 13.80 -23.35
C VAL A 545 15.20 14.47 -22.01
N GLN A 546 14.29 15.27 -21.46
CA GLN A 546 14.47 15.88 -20.13
C GLN A 546 14.63 14.83 -19.02
N LEU A 547 13.86 13.73 -19.08
CA LEU A 547 13.99 12.61 -18.15
C LEU A 547 15.36 11.92 -18.29
N LEU A 548 15.82 11.68 -19.51
CA LEU A 548 17.16 11.10 -19.76
C LEU A 548 18.28 11.98 -19.23
N ILE A 549 18.23 13.28 -19.48
CA ILE A 549 19.23 14.23 -18.97
C ILE A 549 19.24 14.21 -17.43
N SER A 550 18.06 14.18 -16.82
CA SER A 550 17.94 14.12 -15.36
C SER A 550 18.51 12.82 -14.79
N ALA A 551 18.25 11.68 -15.45
CA ALA A 551 18.81 10.39 -15.07
C ALA A 551 20.34 10.31 -15.22
N LEU A 552 20.90 10.93 -16.27
CA LEU A 552 22.34 11.02 -16.47
C LEU A 552 23.00 11.91 -15.42
N LYS A 553 22.39 13.06 -15.07
CA LYS A 553 22.85 13.91 -13.96
C LYS A 553 22.81 13.16 -12.62
N PHE A 554 21.76 12.36 -12.39
CA PHE A 554 21.66 11.51 -11.21
C PHE A 554 22.76 10.45 -11.14
N LYS A 555 23.11 9.81 -12.26
CA LYS A 555 24.24 8.88 -12.34
C LYS A 555 25.58 9.56 -12.08
N GLN A 556 25.76 10.81 -12.51
CA GLN A 556 26.98 11.57 -12.24
C GLN A 556 27.13 11.89 -10.75
N SER A 557 26.05 12.24 -10.05
CA SER A 557 26.09 12.48 -8.60
C SER A 557 26.17 11.20 -7.77
N ARG A 558 25.70 10.07 -8.31
CA ARG A 558 25.71 8.76 -7.64
C ARG A 558 26.40 7.68 -8.48
N PRO A 559 27.74 7.55 -8.38
CA PRO A 559 28.51 6.62 -9.22
C PRO A 559 28.20 5.13 -8.94
N GLY A 560 27.67 4.78 -7.76
CA GLY A 560 27.26 3.42 -7.40
C GLY A 560 26.03 2.90 -8.17
N VAL A 561 25.27 3.77 -8.83
CA VAL A 561 24.05 3.38 -9.56
C VAL A 561 24.39 2.78 -10.92
N ARG A 562 23.85 1.61 -11.26
CA ARG A 562 23.80 1.12 -12.64
C ARG A 562 22.58 1.72 -13.33
N LEU A 563 22.76 2.33 -14.50
CA LEU A 563 21.69 2.97 -15.26
C LEU A 563 21.46 2.25 -16.59
N ASP A 564 20.25 1.75 -16.80
CA ASP A 564 19.79 1.12 -18.03
C ASP A 564 18.82 2.06 -18.74
N ILE A 565 18.98 2.25 -20.06
CA ILE A 565 18.16 3.18 -20.83
C ILE A 565 17.41 2.39 -21.90
N ILE A 566 16.08 2.46 -21.87
CA ILE A 566 15.22 1.79 -22.85
C ILE A 566 14.43 2.84 -23.61
N HIS A 567 14.68 2.93 -24.91
CA HIS A 567 13.86 3.74 -25.80
C HIS A 567 12.53 3.04 -26.07
N ASN A 568 11.43 3.67 -25.66
CA ASN A 568 10.07 3.19 -25.86
C ASN A 568 9.20 4.26 -26.57
N PRO A 569 9.25 4.34 -27.91
CA PRO A 569 8.48 5.29 -28.69
C PRO A 569 7.00 4.87 -28.83
N ALA A 570 6.12 5.84 -29.11
CA ALA A 570 4.71 5.55 -29.39
C ALA A 570 4.49 4.68 -30.65
N THR A 571 5.38 4.81 -31.64
CA THR A 571 5.41 3.98 -32.85
C THR A 571 6.52 2.94 -32.71
N THR A 572 6.16 1.65 -32.76
CA THR A 572 7.12 0.54 -32.55
C THR A 572 8.09 0.32 -33.72
N GLU A 573 7.86 0.96 -34.86
CA GLU A 573 8.74 0.89 -36.02
C GLU A 573 10.14 1.44 -35.67
N ARG A 574 11.18 0.60 -35.82
CA ARG A 574 12.61 0.93 -35.57
C ARG A 574 13.02 1.19 -34.11
N ALA A 575 12.15 0.95 -33.12
CA ALA A 575 12.51 1.10 -31.70
C ALA A 575 13.73 0.23 -31.32
N SER A 576 13.81 -1.00 -31.85
CA SER A 576 14.92 -1.93 -31.62
C SER A 576 16.24 -1.45 -32.23
N ASP A 577 16.17 -0.85 -33.42
CA ASP A 577 17.35 -0.36 -34.15
C ASP A 577 17.95 0.85 -33.46
N LEU A 578 17.11 1.75 -32.95
CA LEU A 578 17.53 2.91 -32.18
C LEU A 578 18.16 2.51 -30.83
N ASN A 579 17.62 1.48 -30.16
CA ASN A 579 18.26 0.95 -28.95
C ASN A 579 19.66 0.38 -29.26
N LYS A 580 19.81 -0.37 -30.37
CA LYS A 580 21.10 -0.90 -30.83
C LYS A 580 22.09 0.20 -31.20
N SER A 581 21.67 1.21 -31.97
CA SER A 581 22.54 2.33 -32.38
C SER A 581 22.99 3.14 -31.17
N SER A 582 22.08 3.41 -30.23
CA SER A 582 22.40 4.12 -28.99
C SER A 582 23.44 3.39 -28.15
N ARG A 583 23.43 2.04 -28.13
CA ARG A 583 24.45 1.25 -27.44
C ARG A 583 25.81 1.33 -28.13
N ALA A 584 25.83 1.30 -29.47
CA ALA A 584 27.05 1.44 -30.26
C ALA A 584 27.69 2.83 -30.04
N GLU A 585 26.90 3.91 -30.09
CA GLU A 585 27.37 5.27 -29.84
C GLU A 585 27.81 5.49 -28.38
N ALA A 586 27.09 4.90 -27.40
CA ALA A 586 27.53 4.93 -26.02
C ALA A 586 28.91 4.28 -25.86
N SER A 587 29.15 3.15 -26.55
CA SER A 587 30.45 2.47 -26.51
C SER A 587 31.59 3.32 -27.11
N LEU A 588 31.30 4.11 -28.16
CA LEU A 588 32.22 5.03 -28.82
C LEU A 588 32.57 6.28 -27.97
N LEU A 589 31.65 6.77 -27.15
CA LEU A 589 31.85 7.94 -26.27
C LEU A 589 32.66 7.64 -24.99
N GLY A 590 33.34 6.49 -24.90
CA GLY A 590 34.07 6.07 -23.69
C GLY A 590 33.16 5.53 -22.59
N LEU A 591 31.96 5.09 -22.95
CA LEU A 591 30.93 4.57 -22.04
C LEU A 591 30.77 3.05 -22.16
N GLY A 592 31.66 2.42 -22.93
CA GLY A 592 31.82 0.98 -23.06
C GLY A 592 32.74 0.38 -22.00
N MET A 593 32.64 -0.95 -21.88
CA MET A 593 33.18 -1.79 -20.81
C MET A 593 34.71 -1.66 -20.62
N SER A 594 35.16 -1.40 -19.39
CA SER A 594 36.51 -1.82 -18.98
C SER A 594 36.51 -3.35 -18.86
N GLU A 595 37.42 -4.02 -19.60
CA GLU A 595 37.67 -5.47 -19.59
C GLU A 595 37.90 -6.06 -18.18
N GLU A 596 38.15 -5.22 -17.18
CA GLU A 596 38.42 -5.61 -15.81
C GLU A 596 37.15 -6.08 -15.05
N CYS A 597 35.97 -5.59 -15.46
CA CYS A 597 34.69 -5.94 -14.83
C CYS A 597 34.21 -7.36 -15.22
N GLU A 598 34.61 -7.85 -16.39
CA GLU A 598 34.24 -9.19 -16.87
C GLU A 598 35.04 -10.30 -16.18
N ARG A 599 36.29 -10.02 -15.75
CA ARG A 599 37.10 -10.97 -14.98
C ARG A 599 36.53 -11.26 -13.58
N ARG A 600 35.83 -10.29 -12.96
CA ARG A 600 35.25 -10.44 -11.62
C ARG A 600 33.85 -11.07 -11.60
N ARG A 601 33.18 -11.24 -12.76
CA ARG A 601 31.91 -11.99 -12.86
C ARG A 601 32.05 -13.50 -12.71
N ARG A 602 33.27 -14.05 -12.81
CA ARG A 602 33.53 -15.45 -12.49
C ARG A 602 33.62 -15.60 -10.98
N VAL A 603 32.51 -16.01 -10.35
CA VAL A 603 32.54 -16.61 -9.02
C VAL A 603 33.60 -17.73 -9.04
N PRO A 604 34.65 -17.70 -8.20
CA PRO A 604 35.58 -18.82 -8.13
C PRO A 604 34.80 -20.04 -7.65
N ARG A 605 34.89 -21.15 -8.40
CA ARG A 605 34.39 -22.45 -7.94
C ARG A 605 34.99 -22.72 -6.55
N PRO A 606 34.21 -23.18 -5.57
CA PRO A 606 34.77 -23.53 -4.27
C PRO A 606 35.78 -24.66 -4.48
N VAL A 607 37.04 -24.37 -4.20
CA VAL A 607 38.09 -25.37 -4.09
C VAL A 607 37.78 -26.18 -2.84
N HIS A 608 37.48 -27.47 -3.01
CA HIS A 608 37.43 -28.42 -1.89
C HIS A 608 38.79 -28.40 -1.18
N MET A 609 38.86 -27.81 0.00
CA MET A 609 39.89 -28.16 0.98
C MET A 609 39.43 -29.44 1.70
N PRO A 610 40.30 -30.46 1.81
CA PRO A 610 40.06 -31.58 2.71
C PRO A 610 40.24 -31.08 4.15
N LEU A 611 39.23 -31.34 4.99
CA LEU A 611 39.30 -31.07 6.43
C LEU A 611 40.26 -32.07 7.11
N PRO A 612 41.04 -31.66 8.12
CA PRO A 612 41.57 -32.57 9.13
C PRO A 612 40.48 -33.08 10.08
#